data_AF-A0A8R7PXY9-F1
#
_entry.id   AF-A0A8R7PXY9-F1
#
_cell.length_a   1.000
_cell.length_b   1.000
_cell.length_c   1.000
_cell.angle_alpha   90.00
_cell.angle_beta   90.00
_cell.angle_gamma   90.00
#
_symmetry.space_group_name_H-M   'P 1'
#
loop_
_entity.id
_entity.type
_entity.pdbx_description
1 polymer ?
#
loop_
_entity_poly.entity_id
_entity_poly.type
_entity_poly.pdbx_seq_one_letter_code
_entity_poly.pdbx_strand_id
1 'polypeptide(L)'
;NRAARIVSCADILAFAARDSINLTGGNALYQVPAGLRDGNISTADSVFGLPSPNLTADGLIQSFKDKTLTAEEMVILSGAHTLGRSHCDSFIFRNHERLASGTISPTYQVTNRCRRRCARRTRSKWPT
;
A
#
# COMPACT_ATOMS: atom_id res chain seq x y z
N ASN A 1 34.26 6.44 5.61
CA ASN A 1 33.68 6.12 6.92
C ASN A 1 32.68 7.18 7.34
N ARG A 2 31.40 7.06 6.93
CA ARG A 2 30.37 8.07 7.26
C ARG A 2 29.45 7.54 8.37
N ALA A 3 29.44 8.25 9.49
CA ALA A 3 28.34 8.34 10.46
C ALA A 3 27.77 7.03 11.02
N ALA A 4 28.61 6.09 11.46
CA ALA A 4 28.13 4.94 12.23
C ALA A 4 27.45 5.42 13.53
N ARG A 5 26.18 5.05 13.74
CA ARG A 5 25.34 5.37 14.92
C ARG A 5 24.87 6.83 15.07
N ILE A 6 24.89 7.63 14.01
CA ILE A 6 24.34 9.00 14.03
C ILE A 6 22.93 9.05 13.43
N VAL A 7 22.68 8.26 12.38
CA VAL A 7 21.39 8.23 11.67
C VAL A 7 20.59 7.01 12.11
N SER A 8 19.33 7.20 12.47
CA SER A 8 18.41 6.11 12.84
C SER A 8 17.91 5.36 11.61
N CYS A 9 17.50 4.10 11.80
CA CYS A 9 16.82 3.33 10.77
C CYS A 9 15.50 4.01 10.35
N ALA A 10 14.79 4.61 11.31
CA ALA A 10 13.57 5.36 11.05
C ALA A 10 13.80 6.56 10.09
N ASP A 11 14.85 7.36 10.30
CA ASP A 11 15.20 8.47 9.41
C ASP A 11 15.62 7.95 8.03
N ILE A 12 16.37 6.86 7.96
CA ILE A 12 16.77 6.23 6.68
C ILE A 12 15.53 5.85 5.86
N LEU A 13 14.50 5.27 6.49
CA LEU A 13 13.26 4.91 5.80
C LEU A 13 12.52 6.15 5.27
N ALA A 14 12.45 7.23 6.05
CA ALA A 14 11.81 8.47 5.63
C ALA A 14 12.53 9.12 4.43
N PHE A 15 13.87 9.18 4.48
CA PHE A 15 14.66 9.68 3.35
C PHE A 15 14.54 8.78 2.12
N ALA A 16 14.61 7.46 2.29
CA ALA A 16 14.50 6.50 1.20
C ALA A 16 13.14 6.61 0.48
N ALA A 17 12.05 6.86 1.22
CA ALA A 17 10.73 7.07 0.63
C ALA A 17 10.70 8.31 -0.30
N ARG A 18 11.23 9.45 0.16
CA ARG A 18 11.35 10.67 -0.66
C ARG A 18 12.24 10.45 -1.88
N ASP A 19 13.41 9.83 -1.68
CA ASP A 19 14.38 9.57 -2.73
C ASP A 19 13.81 8.64 -3.81
N SER A 20 13.05 7.61 -3.41
CA SER A 20 12.39 6.68 -4.34
C SER A 20 11.41 7.37 -5.28
N ILE A 21 10.67 8.38 -4.80
CA ILE A 21 9.76 9.17 -5.65
C ILE A 21 10.56 9.95 -6.69
N ASN A 22 11.65 10.61 -6.28
CA ASN A 22 12.49 11.38 -7.20
C ASN A 22 13.18 10.49 -8.24
N LEU A 23 13.68 9.33 -7.84
CA LEU A 23 14.35 8.38 -8.74
C LEU A 23 13.40 7.75 -9.77
N THR A 24 12.09 7.72 -9.47
CA THR A 24 11.08 7.15 -10.37
C THR A 24 10.40 8.19 -11.28
N GLY A 25 10.95 9.40 -11.32
CA GLY A 25 10.46 10.49 -12.18
C GLY A 25 9.35 11.34 -11.54
N GLY A 26 9.03 11.10 -10.26
CA GLY A 26 8.25 12.02 -9.46
C GLY A 26 9.07 13.26 -9.06
N ASN A 27 8.40 14.26 -8.50
CA ASN A 27 9.03 15.50 -8.05
C ASN A 27 8.71 15.79 -6.58
N ALA A 28 9.33 15.04 -5.69
CA ALA A 28 9.25 15.26 -4.25
C ALA A 28 10.18 16.41 -3.84
N LEU A 29 9.65 17.64 -3.92
CA LEU A 29 10.35 18.90 -3.62
C LEU A 29 10.39 19.28 -2.13
N TYR A 30 10.02 18.37 -1.23
CA TYR A 30 9.98 18.65 0.19
C TYR A 30 11.25 18.16 0.90
N GLN A 31 11.62 18.88 1.97
CA GLN A 31 12.64 18.42 2.91
C GLN A 31 12.00 17.43 3.88
N VAL A 32 12.69 16.31 4.14
CA VAL A 32 12.25 15.31 5.13
C VAL A 32 12.78 15.75 6.51
N PRO A 33 11.91 16.00 7.51
CA PRO A 33 12.36 16.26 8.87
C PRO A 33 13.13 15.05 9.42
N ALA A 34 14.30 15.30 10.00
CA ALA A 34 15.14 14.28 10.62
C ALA A 34 14.97 14.24 12.14
N GLY A 35 15.55 13.23 12.78
CA GLY A 35 15.58 13.08 14.24
C GLY A 35 14.60 12.04 14.77
N LEU A 36 14.03 11.20 13.91
CA LEU A 36 13.29 10.02 14.34
C LEU A 36 14.24 9.07 15.10
N ARG A 37 13.73 8.40 16.13
CA ARG A 37 14.47 7.40 16.89
C ARG A 37 13.94 6.02 16.56
N ASP A 38 14.83 5.02 16.62
CA ASP A 38 14.45 3.64 16.40
C ASP A 38 13.62 3.12 17.58
N GLY A 39 12.46 2.52 17.26
CA GLY A 39 11.67 1.79 18.24
C GLY A 39 12.35 0.49 18.66
N ASN A 40 12.08 0.02 19.87
CA ASN A 40 12.62 -1.22 20.44
C ASN A 40 11.60 -2.36 20.52
N ILE A 41 10.37 -2.15 20.05
CA ILE A 41 9.26 -3.11 20.09
C ILE A 41 8.76 -3.33 18.66
N SER A 42 8.59 -4.61 18.29
CA SER A 42 7.99 -5.05 17.02
C SER A 42 7.06 -6.22 17.30
N THR A 43 5.77 -6.06 17.04
CA THR A 43 4.75 -7.10 17.27
C THR A 43 3.97 -7.39 15.99
N ALA A 44 3.56 -8.65 15.81
CA ALA A 44 2.72 -9.03 14.67
C ALA A 44 1.37 -8.30 14.70
N ASP A 45 0.81 -8.05 15.89
CA ASP A 45 -0.48 -7.37 16.06
C ASP A 45 -0.51 -5.94 15.50
N SER A 46 0.64 -5.31 15.30
CA SER A 46 0.74 -3.98 14.69
C SER A 46 0.12 -3.93 13.28
N VAL A 47 0.02 -5.07 12.58
CA VAL A 47 -0.60 -5.15 11.24
C VAL A 47 -2.11 -4.92 11.26
N PHE A 48 -2.78 -5.11 12.41
CA PHE A 48 -4.22 -4.86 12.52
C PHE A 48 -4.58 -3.38 12.41
N GLY A 49 -3.60 -2.47 12.57
CA GLY A 49 -3.77 -1.04 12.34
C GLY A 49 -3.59 -0.59 10.89
N LEU A 50 -3.35 -1.52 9.94
CA LEU A 50 -3.18 -1.21 8.52
C LEU A 50 -4.50 -1.37 7.75
N PRO A 51 -4.80 -0.47 6.80
CA PRO A 51 -6.03 -0.55 6.01
C PRO A 51 -6.01 -1.80 5.12
N SER A 52 -7.06 -2.62 5.24
CA SER A 52 -7.27 -3.75 4.34
C SER A 52 -7.61 -3.26 2.93
N PRO A 53 -7.11 -3.91 1.86
CA PRO A 53 -7.48 -3.57 0.48
C PRO A 53 -8.99 -3.78 0.20
N ASN A 54 -9.69 -4.48 1.11
CA ASN A 54 -11.11 -4.76 1.00
C ASN A 54 -12.02 -3.70 1.63
N LEU A 55 -11.48 -2.65 2.25
CA LEU A 55 -12.28 -1.59 2.88
C LEU A 55 -13.19 -0.86 1.88
N THR A 56 -14.29 -0.30 2.41
CA THR A 56 -15.12 0.69 1.71
C THR A 56 -14.43 2.06 1.74
N ALA A 57 -14.95 3.03 0.98
CA ALA A 57 -14.43 4.39 1.04
C ALA A 57 -14.52 4.97 2.47
N ASP A 58 -15.68 4.81 3.13
CA ASP A 58 -15.85 5.26 4.52
C ASP A 58 -14.91 4.55 5.49
N GLY A 59 -14.66 3.25 5.29
CA GLY A 59 -13.71 2.49 6.10
C GLY A 59 -12.26 2.99 5.92
N LEU A 60 -11.87 3.35 4.70
CA LEU A 60 -10.55 3.96 4.43
C LEU A 60 -10.44 5.33 5.07
N ILE A 61 -11.47 6.18 4.93
CA ILE A 61 -11.50 7.51 5.56
C ILE A 61 -11.33 7.38 7.08
N GLN A 62 -12.05 6.46 7.72
CA GLN A 62 -11.92 6.24 9.16
C GLN A 62 -10.52 5.73 9.55
N SER A 63 -9.97 4.77 8.80
CA SER A 63 -8.63 4.21 9.07
C SER A 63 -7.53 5.27 8.98
N PHE A 64 -7.62 6.21 8.04
CA PHE A 64 -6.67 7.34 7.93
C PHE A 64 -6.90 8.39 9.03
N LYS A 65 -8.17 8.63 9.39
CA LYS A 65 -8.51 9.51 10.51
C LYS A 65 -7.94 9.03 11.84
N ASP A 66 -7.89 7.71 12.07
CA ASP A 66 -7.25 7.11 13.24
C ASP A 66 -5.73 7.36 13.29
N LYS A 67 -5.13 7.78 12.16
CA LYS A 67 -3.74 8.24 12.02
C LYS A 67 -3.63 9.76 11.90
N THR A 68 -4.67 10.49 12.28
CA THR A 68 -4.75 11.96 12.22
C THR A 68 -4.67 12.54 10.80
N LEU A 69 -4.98 11.74 9.78
CA LEU A 69 -5.01 12.16 8.38
C LEU A 69 -6.44 12.42 7.90
N THR A 70 -6.60 13.45 7.08
CA THR A 70 -7.86 13.83 6.43
C THR A 70 -8.20 12.92 5.25
N ALA A 71 -9.45 12.99 4.78
CA ALA A 71 -9.85 12.29 3.56
C ALA A 71 -9.08 12.77 2.32
N GLU A 72 -8.71 14.05 2.26
CA GLU A 72 -7.89 14.58 1.17
C GLU A 72 -6.49 13.97 1.19
N GLU A 73 -5.84 13.91 2.36
CA GLU A 73 -4.52 13.27 2.51
C GLU A 73 -4.57 11.78 2.20
N MET A 74 -5.67 11.08 2.54
CA MET A 74 -5.89 9.70 2.12
C MET A 74 -5.89 9.56 0.60
N VAL A 75 -6.58 10.44 -0.13
CA VAL A 75 -6.59 10.41 -1.60
C VAL A 75 -5.19 10.69 -2.15
N ILE A 76 -4.49 11.70 -1.63
CA ILE A 76 -3.13 12.05 -2.03
C ILE A 76 -2.18 10.87 -1.83
N LEU A 77 -2.19 10.23 -0.65
CA LEU A 77 -1.32 9.10 -0.33
C LEU A 77 -1.68 7.83 -1.12
N SER A 78 -2.95 7.65 -1.48
CA SER A 78 -3.36 6.56 -2.37
C SER A 78 -2.72 6.65 -3.76
N GLY A 79 -2.27 7.84 -4.16
CA GLY A 79 -1.47 8.06 -5.37
C GLY A 79 -0.16 7.26 -5.40
N ALA A 80 0.36 6.81 -4.24
CA ALA A 80 1.53 5.94 -4.17
C ALA A 80 1.34 4.60 -4.92
N HIS A 81 0.10 4.16 -5.17
CA HIS A 81 -0.19 2.98 -5.98
C HIS A 81 0.07 3.16 -7.49
N THR A 82 0.47 4.35 -7.95
CA THR A 82 0.86 4.61 -9.34
C THR A 82 2.05 3.74 -9.77
N LEU A 83 2.93 3.39 -8.84
CA LEU A 83 4.09 2.54 -9.05
C LEU A 83 4.07 1.37 -8.07
N GLY A 84 4.57 0.22 -8.50
CA GLY A 84 4.70 -0.96 -7.66
C GLY A 84 3.98 -2.19 -8.20
N ARG A 85 3.70 -3.14 -7.31
CA ARG A 85 3.06 -4.43 -7.60
C ARG A 85 2.21 -4.86 -6.42
N SER A 86 1.17 -5.66 -6.67
CA SER A 86 0.39 -6.30 -5.60
C SER A 86 0.25 -7.81 -5.82
N HIS A 87 -0.05 -8.52 -4.74
CA HIS A 87 -0.37 -9.94 -4.80
C HIS A 87 -1.81 -10.15 -5.28
N CYS A 88 -2.05 -11.26 -5.97
CA CYS A 88 -3.36 -11.63 -6.51
C CYS A 88 -4.46 -11.65 -5.45
N ASP A 89 -4.14 -12.14 -4.25
CA ASP A 89 -5.10 -12.28 -3.15
C ASP A 89 -5.59 -10.92 -2.62
N SER A 90 -4.86 -9.83 -2.89
CA SER A 90 -5.23 -8.48 -2.46
C SER A 90 -6.39 -7.87 -3.25
N PHE A 91 -6.79 -8.43 -4.40
CA PHE A 91 -7.84 -7.84 -5.24
C PHE A 91 -8.82 -8.84 -5.88
N ILE A 92 -8.49 -10.13 -5.95
CA ILE A 92 -9.34 -11.11 -6.66
C ILE A 92 -10.68 -11.34 -5.96
N PHE A 93 -10.69 -11.52 -4.64
CA PHE A 93 -11.90 -11.87 -3.90
C PHE A 93 -13.02 -10.83 -4.10
N ARG A 94 -12.71 -9.55 -3.90
CA ARG A 94 -13.70 -8.48 -4.11
C ARG A 94 -14.04 -8.21 -5.57
N ASN A 95 -13.13 -8.48 -6.51
CA ASN A 95 -13.47 -8.36 -7.92
C ASN A 95 -14.56 -9.38 -8.28
N HIS A 96 -14.54 -10.60 -7.74
CA HIS A 96 -15.60 -11.57 -7.99
C HIS A 96 -16.96 -11.11 -7.48
N GLU A 97 -17.05 -10.65 -6.23
CA GLU A 97 -18.31 -10.18 -5.64
C GLU A 97 -18.83 -8.89 -6.30
N ARG A 98 -17.95 -7.91 -6.56
CA ARG A 98 -18.32 -6.63 -7.17
C ARG A 98 -18.67 -6.74 -8.65
N LEU A 99 -18.10 -7.74 -9.34
CA LEU A 99 -18.52 -8.09 -10.70
C LEU A 99 -19.90 -8.73 -10.69
N ALA A 100 -20.17 -9.63 -9.73
CA ALA A 100 -21.48 -10.25 -9.58
C ALA A 100 -22.57 -9.21 -9.24
N SER A 101 -22.24 -8.18 -8.45
CA SER A 101 -23.15 -7.08 -8.10
C SER A 101 -23.23 -5.96 -9.14
N GLY A 102 -22.49 -6.04 -10.26
CA GLY A 102 -22.47 -5.02 -11.31
C GLY A 102 -21.85 -3.67 -10.91
N THR A 103 -21.23 -3.59 -9.73
CA THR A 103 -20.66 -2.34 -9.17
C THR A 103 -19.32 -1.98 -9.80
N ILE A 104 -18.63 -2.94 -10.40
CA ILE A 104 -17.44 -2.72 -11.21
C ILE A 104 -17.74 -3.12 -12.66
N SER A 105 -17.37 -2.23 -13.60
CA SER A 105 -17.55 -2.49 -15.03
C SER A 105 -16.87 -3.81 -15.44
N PRO A 106 -17.49 -4.63 -16.31
CA PRO A 106 -16.82 -5.74 -16.98
C PRO A 106 -15.54 -5.32 -17.71
N THR A 107 -15.35 -4.03 -18.05
CA THR A 107 -14.09 -3.51 -18.62
C THR A 107 -12.97 -3.30 -17.61
N TYR A 108 -13.25 -3.28 -16.29
CA TYR A 108 -12.20 -3.46 -15.28
C TYR A 108 -11.58 -4.87 -15.37
N GLN A 109 -12.24 -5.81 -16.04
CA GLN A 109 -11.66 -7.10 -16.48
C GLN A 109 -10.69 -6.97 -17.66
N VAL A 110 -10.30 -5.76 -18.08
CA VAL A 110 -9.05 -5.58 -18.82
C VAL A 110 -7.93 -5.82 -17.79
N THR A 111 -7.55 -7.07 -17.51
CA THR A 111 -7.09 -7.99 -18.53
C THR A 111 -7.41 -9.45 -18.17
N ASN A 112 -7.78 -10.23 -19.19
CA ASN A 112 -7.52 -11.67 -19.25
C ASN A 112 -6.11 -12.02 -18.73
N ARG A 113 -5.14 -11.11 -18.83
CA ARG A 113 -3.78 -11.22 -18.30
C ARG A 113 -3.71 -11.25 -16.76
N CYS A 114 -4.36 -10.35 -16.02
CA CYS A 114 -4.40 -10.42 -14.55
C CYS A 114 -5.07 -11.70 -14.06
N ARG A 115 -6.25 -12.02 -14.60
CA ARG A 115 -6.97 -13.27 -14.27
C ARG A 115 -6.13 -14.51 -14.62
N ARG A 116 -5.52 -14.58 -15.80
CA ARG A 116 -4.65 -15.71 -16.20
C ARG A 116 -3.39 -15.80 -15.33
N ARG A 117 -2.76 -14.68 -14.99
CA ARG A 117 -1.53 -14.65 -14.19
C ARG A 117 -1.80 -15.12 -12.76
N CYS A 118 -2.96 -14.76 -12.22
CA CYS A 118 -3.36 -15.17 -10.88
C CYS A 118 -3.96 -16.58 -10.80
N ALA A 119 -4.74 -17.00 -11.81
CA ALA A 119 -5.29 -18.35 -11.87
C ALA A 119 -4.23 -19.45 -12.03
N ARG A 120 -3.04 -19.12 -12.56
CA ARG A 120 -1.90 -20.05 -12.64
C ARG A 120 -1.27 -20.35 -11.28
N ARG A 121 -1.48 -19.50 -10.26
CA ARG A 121 -0.89 -19.66 -8.92
C ARG A 121 -1.82 -20.33 -7.92
N THR A 122 -3.14 -20.12 -8.03
CA THR A 122 -4.11 -20.65 -7.07
C THR A 122 -4.29 -22.17 -7.13
N ARG A 123 -4.02 -22.82 -8.28
CA ARG A 123 -4.04 -24.30 -8.39
C ARG A 123 -2.97 -25.03 -7.55
N SER A 124 -1.99 -24.31 -7.01
CA SER A 124 -0.86 -24.90 -6.28
C SER A 124 -0.91 -24.69 -4.76
N LYS A 125 -1.87 -23.91 -4.24
CA LYS A 125 -1.80 -23.42 -2.85
C LYS A 125 -3.09 -23.46 -2.02
N TRP A 126 -4.23 -23.86 -2.60
CA TRP A 126 -5.48 -23.97 -1.85
C TRP A 126 -6.05 -25.38 -2.06
N PRO A 127 -6.04 -26.26 -1.05
CA PRO A 127 -6.89 -27.45 -1.06
C PRO A 127 -8.35 -26.97 -1.04
N THR A 128 -9.19 -27.69 -1.77
CA THR A 128 -10.66 -27.61 -1.66
C THR A 128 -11.13 -27.67 -0.22
#